data_AF-A0A7S0W7S2-F1
#
_entry.id   AF-A0A7S0W7S2-F1
#
_cell.length_a   1.000
_cell.length_b   1.000
_cell.length_c   1.000
_cell.angle_alpha   90.00
_cell.angle_beta   90.00
_cell.angle_gamma   90.00
#
_symmetry.space_group_name_H-M   'P 1'
#
loop_
_entity.id
_entity.type
_entity.pdbx_description
1 polymer ?
#
loop_
_entity_poly.entity_id
_entity_poly.type
_entity_poly.pdbx_seq_one_letter_code
_entity_poly.pdbx_strand_id
1 'polypeptide(L)'
;YTRAKKLLRTDQAVYEDVWKKHSEDEDSRACIEHLERVVRMIGLDDHGSCQQHNRLRADRLSTAQRQRYLTQQPHLNPHVFPLFWDIGHWYVPGRPDPRSLVSSLSQVYTASAVANLLLLERVKNWARVSSGMVRVLDIEPAEPAHGGEGEGVSMRDSIRGSFVLWSEVENDPALKARTAMAAMKRHSRAIEKLYRCYSNQPSHLLDISRYALVFKAMKDLCMCVGVISADDNVRVERLKNRLTHSHDPNETGGYRDVLINLRVVNKEAQQLGAELTVCEVQLLLEDFANVKTAE
;
A
#
# COMPACT_ATOMS: atom_id res chain seq x y z
N TYR A 1 -3.96 9.23 28.94
CA TYR A 1 -4.97 8.27 28.44
C TYR A 1 -6.30 8.93 28.04
N THR A 2 -6.96 9.69 28.94
CA THR A 2 -8.26 10.34 28.66
C THR A 2 -8.25 11.30 27.47
N ARG A 3 -7.21 12.13 27.33
CA ARG A 3 -7.05 13.05 26.19
C ARG A 3 -6.92 12.32 24.84
N ALA A 4 -6.12 11.25 24.79
CA ALA A 4 -5.93 10.46 23.57
C ALA A 4 -7.22 9.77 23.13
N LYS A 5 -8.00 9.22 24.08
CA LYS A 5 -9.33 8.65 23.77
C LYS A 5 -10.30 9.71 23.24
N LYS A 6 -10.27 10.92 23.79
CA LYS A 6 -11.12 12.02 23.32
C LYS A 6 -10.76 12.41 21.87
N LEU A 7 -9.47 12.57 21.57
CA LEU A 7 -9.00 12.87 20.22
C LEU A 7 -9.39 11.77 19.23
N LEU A 8 -9.16 10.49 19.57
CA LEU A 8 -9.55 9.37 18.70
C LEU A 8 -11.04 9.36 18.38
N ARG A 9 -11.91 9.64 19.37
CA ARG A 9 -13.36 9.72 19.15
C ARG A 9 -13.74 10.89 18.25
N THR A 10 -13.05 12.02 18.38
CA THR A 10 -13.26 13.18 17.52
C THR A 10 -12.88 12.83 16.08
N ASP A 11 -11.70 12.24 15.85
CA ASP A 11 -11.26 11.84 14.51
C ASP A 11 -12.21 10.80 13.90
N GLN A 12 -12.63 9.80 14.69
CA GLN A 12 -13.56 8.76 14.27
C GLN A 12 -14.92 9.35 13.85
N ALA A 13 -15.42 10.38 14.55
CA ALA A 13 -16.66 11.05 14.18
C ALA A 13 -16.54 11.75 12.81
N VAL A 14 -15.41 12.41 12.53
CA VAL A 14 -15.17 13.03 11.21
C VAL A 14 -15.19 11.98 10.10
N TYR A 15 -14.55 10.83 10.32
CA TYR A 15 -14.56 9.74 9.35
C TYR A 15 -15.96 9.14 9.13
N GLU A 16 -16.76 8.99 10.19
CA GLU A 16 -18.13 8.49 10.07
C GLU A 16 -19.05 9.48 9.33
N ASP A 17 -18.88 10.79 9.51
CA ASP A 17 -19.62 11.79 8.74
C ASP A 17 -19.30 11.70 7.24
N VAL A 18 -18.03 11.51 6.88
CA VAL A 18 -17.60 11.26 5.48
C VAL A 18 -18.20 9.95 4.96
N TRP A 19 -18.16 8.88 5.76
CA TRP A 19 -18.72 7.59 5.38
C TRP A 19 -20.23 7.66 5.16
N LYS A 20 -20.96 8.38 6.01
CA LYS A 20 -22.41 8.57 5.87
C LYS A 20 -22.76 9.21 4.52
N LYS A 21 -22.05 10.28 4.13
CA LYS A 21 -22.21 10.94 2.83
C LYS A 21 -22.07 9.95 1.66
N HIS A 22 -21.06 9.08 1.69
CA HIS A 22 -20.83 8.11 0.62
C HIS A 22 -21.74 6.88 0.65
N SER A 23 -22.22 6.48 1.83
CA SER A 23 -23.10 5.31 1.98
C SER A 23 -24.57 5.61 1.68
N GLU A 24 -24.98 6.87 1.81
CA GLU A 24 -26.33 7.35 1.46
C GLU A 24 -26.46 7.70 -0.04
N ASP A 25 -25.34 7.94 -0.72
CA ASP A 25 -25.30 8.17 -2.17
C ASP A 25 -25.61 6.87 -2.95
N GLU A 26 -26.62 6.92 -3.81
CA GLU A 26 -27.15 5.73 -4.50
C GLU A 26 -26.12 5.09 -5.44
N ASP A 27 -25.38 5.91 -6.19
CA ASP A 27 -24.34 5.47 -7.10
C ASP A 27 -23.18 4.80 -6.34
N SER A 28 -22.76 5.40 -5.23
CA SER A 28 -21.73 4.86 -4.36
C SER A 28 -22.16 3.54 -3.70
N ARG A 29 -23.42 3.42 -3.28
CA ARG A 29 -23.96 2.19 -2.66
C ARG A 29 -23.91 1.00 -3.62
N ALA A 30 -24.34 1.18 -4.87
CA ALA A 30 -24.25 0.13 -5.89
C ALA A 30 -22.79 -0.30 -6.14
N CYS A 31 -21.85 0.66 -6.11
CA CYS A 31 -20.42 0.38 -6.23
C CYS A 31 -19.87 -0.39 -5.02
N ILE A 32 -20.26 -0.04 -3.80
CA ILE A 32 -19.87 -0.75 -2.56
C ILE A 32 -20.33 -2.21 -2.61
N GLU A 33 -21.60 -2.46 -2.97
CA GLU A 33 -22.14 -3.81 -3.11
C GLU A 33 -21.45 -4.61 -4.23
N HIS A 34 -21.10 -3.94 -5.34
CA HIS A 34 -20.32 -4.56 -6.39
C HIS A 34 -18.92 -4.93 -5.92
N LEU A 35 -18.24 -4.02 -5.21
CA LEU A 35 -16.92 -4.25 -4.65
C LEU A 35 -16.94 -5.42 -3.66
N GLU A 36 -17.94 -5.51 -2.78
CA GLU A 36 -18.09 -6.66 -1.87
C GLU A 36 -18.20 -7.98 -2.64
N ARG A 37 -18.97 -8.01 -3.74
CA ARG A 37 -19.05 -9.21 -4.59
C ARG A 37 -17.71 -9.56 -5.23
N VAL A 38 -17.01 -8.57 -5.80
CA VAL A 38 -15.68 -8.77 -6.40
C VAL A 38 -14.70 -9.32 -5.38
N VAL A 39 -14.65 -8.73 -4.18
CA VAL A 39 -13.78 -9.15 -3.10
C VAL A 39 -14.07 -10.60 -2.66
N ARG A 40 -15.35 -10.97 -2.53
CA ARG A 40 -15.75 -12.36 -2.24
C ARG A 40 -15.38 -13.32 -3.37
N MET A 41 -15.50 -12.90 -4.64
CA MET A 41 -15.10 -13.73 -5.79
C MET A 41 -13.59 -13.96 -5.84
N ILE A 42 -12.80 -12.96 -5.48
CA ILE A 42 -11.34 -13.09 -5.37
C ILE A 42 -10.99 -14.07 -4.24
N GLY A 43 -11.82 -14.19 -3.20
CA GLY A 43 -11.65 -15.16 -2.11
C GLY A 43 -10.43 -14.87 -1.21
N LEU A 44 -9.98 -13.61 -1.21
CA LEU A 44 -8.84 -13.12 -0.42
C LEU A 44 -9.29 -12.08 0.61
N ASP A 45 -10.56 -12.11 1.00
CA ASP A 45 -11.13 -11.31 2.06
C ASP A 45 -10.62 -11.79 3.42
N ASP A 46 -9.95 -10.89 4.14
CA ASP A 46 -9.50 -11.15 5.49
C ASP A 46 -10.14 -10.16 6.45
N HIS A 47 -11.14 -10.63 7.19
CA HIS A 47 -11.81 -9.92 8.27
C HIS A 47 -10.98 -9.86 9.57
N GLY A 48 -9.71 -10.27 9.55
CA GLY A 48 -8.87 -10.39 10.73
C GLY A 48 -8.11 -9.11 11.13
N SER A 49 -8.28 -8.74 12.41
CA SER A 49 -7.44 -7.78 13.14
C SER A 49 -5.98 -8.23 13.25
N CYS A 50 -5.08 -7.34 13.69
CA CYS A 50 -3.63 -7.57 13.86
C CYS A 50 -3.26 -8.87 14.60
N GLN A 51 -4.14 -9.41 15.45
CA GLN A 51 -3.91 -10.63 16.22
C GLN A 51 -4.35 -11.92 15.51
N GLN A 52 -5.18 -11.84 14.46
CA GLN A 52 -5.70 -13.00 13.73
C GLN A 52 -4.89 -13.37 12.47
N HIS A 53 -3.73 -12.73 12.25
CA HIS A 53 -2.81 -12.92 11.12
C HIS A 53 -2.31 -14.36 10.83
N ASN A 54 -2.78 -15.36 11.57
CA ASN A 54 -2.27 -16.73 11.57
C ASN A 54 -3.16 -17.77 10.86
N ARG A 55 -4.33 -17.42 10.33
CA ARG A 55 -5.23 -18.46 9.79
C ARG A 55 -6.01 -18.03 8.55
N LEU A 56 -5.41 -18.11 7.35
CA LEU A 56 -6.15 -18.34 6.10
C LEU A 56 -5.29 -19.15 5.09
N ARG A 57 -5.99 -19.78 4.15
CA ARG A 57 -5.69 -21.07 3.48
C ARG A 57 -4.50 -21.08 2.51
N ALA A 58 -3.90 -22.28 2.45
CA ALA A 58 -2.80 -22.67 1.59
C ALA A 58 -3.23 -22.90 0.14
N ASP A 59 -2.60 -22.17 -0.78
CA ASP A 59 -2.51 -22.56 -2.19
C ASP A 59 -1.18 -23.28 -2.45
N ARG A 60 -1.27 -24.45 -3.09
CA ARG A 60 -0.14 -25.36 -3.30
C ARG A 60 0.73 -24.88 -4.45
N LEU A 61 1.78 -24.10 -4.17
CA LEU A 61 2.98 -24.18 -5.02
C LEU A 61 3.52 -25.60 -4.88
N SER A 62 3.33 -26.42 -5.92
CA SER A 62 3.76 -27.81 -5.92
C SER A 62 5.26 -27.88 -5.65
N THR A 63 5.68 -28.84 -4.84
CA THR A 63 7.09 -29.13 -4.57
C THR A 63 7.90 -29.30 -5.87
N ALA A 64 7.24 -29.69 -6.97
CA ALA A 64 7.82 -29.81 -8.31
C ALA A 64 8.20 -28.45 -8.95
N GLN A 65 7.45 -27.37 -8.74
CA GLN A 65 7.83 -26.03 -9.22
C GLN A 65 9.04 -25.48 -8.44
N ARG A 66 9.13 -25.80 -7.14
CA ARG A 66 10.24 -25.42 -6.26
C ARG A 66 11.56 -26.11 -6.66
N GLN A 67 11.47 -27.38 -7.03
CA GLN A 67 12.65 -28.17 -7.40
C GLN A 67 13.16 -27.85 -8.81
N ARG A 68 12.29 -27.41 -9.73
CA ARG A 68 12.67 -26.90 -11.06
C ARG A 68 13.44 -25.58 -10.99
N TYR A 69 13.08 -24.67 -10.09
CA TYR A 69 13.80 -23.41 -9.89
C TYR A 69 15.27 -23.63 -9.50
N LEU A 70 15.53 -24.57 -8.58
CA LEU A 70 16.87 -24.90 -8.11
C LEU A 70 17.71 -25.66 -9.15
N THR A 71 17.08 -26.25 -10.16
CA THR A 71 17.76 -27.12 -11.15
C THR A 71 17.89 -26.51 -12.56
N GLN A 72 17.22 -25.40 -12.88
CA GLN A 72 17.17 -24.83 -14.24
C GLN A 72 18.05 -23.60 -14.52
N GLN A 73 19.07 -23.27 -13.71
CA GLN A 73 19.92 -22.09 -13.96
C GLN A 73 21.43 -22.43 -14.10
N PRO A 74 21.89 -23.10 -15.18
CA PRO A 74 23.32 -23.39 -15.38
C PRO A 74 24.11 -22.29 -16.14
N HIS A 75 23.52 -21.14 -16.47
CA HIS A 75 24.13 -20.21 -17.47
C HIS A 75 24.33 -18.76 -17.02
N LEU A 76 24.05 -18.40 -15.77
CA LEU A 76 24.22 -17.01 -15.34
C LEU A 76 25.61 -16.80 -14.72
N ASN A 77 26.29 -15.79 -15.26
CA ASN A 77 27.70 -15.47 -15.06
C ASN A 77 28.03 -15.22 -13.57
N PRO A 78 28.92 -16.01 -12.95
CA PRO A 78 29.13 -16.03 -11.49
C PRO A 78 29.80 -14.77 -10.90
N HIS A 79 30.18 -13.79 -11.73
CA HIS A 79 30.94 -12.61 -11.29
C HIS A 79 30.11 -11.34 -11.04
N VAL A 80 28.77 -11.37 -11.22
CA VAL A 80 27.90 -10.19 -10.99
C VAL A 80 26.91 -10.38 -9.82
N PHE A 81 26.79 -11.58 -9.23
CA PHE A 81 25.69 -11.86 -8.30
C PHE A 81 26.09 -12.71 -7.07
N PRO A 82 26.39 -12.06 -5.92
CA PRO A 82 26.26 -12.72 -4.62
C PRO A 82 25.23 -12.05 -3.69
N LEU A 83 24.74 -10.84 -3.99
CA LEU A 83 23.88 -10.07 -3.06
C LEU A 83 22.38 -10.38 -3.13
N PHE A 84 21.90 -11.02 -4.21
CA PHE A 84 20.47 -11.24 -4.46
C PHE A 84 20.03 -12.70 -4.33
N TRP A 85 20.97 -13.65 -4.20
CA TRP A 85 20.65 -15.08 -4.11
C TRP A 85 19.97 -15.47 -2.79
N ASP A 86 20.20 -14.70 -1.72
CA ASP A 86 19.61 -14.93 -0.39
C ASP A 86 18.23 -14.27 -0.17
N ILE A 87 17.62 -13.67 -1.21
CA ILE A 87 16.32 -12.98 -1.09
C ILE A 87 15.12 -13.95 -1.25
N GLY A 88 15.38 -15.24 -1.45
CA GLY A 88 14.34 -16.26 -1.58
C GLY A 88 13.55 -16.48 -0.29
N HIS A 89 12.23 -16.29 -0.35
CA HIS A 89 11.23 -16.64 0.67
C HIS A 89 10.78 -15.49 1.56
N TRP A 90 9.86 -14.71 1.01
CA TRP A 90 9.00 -13.80 1.76
C TRP A 90 7.78 -14.55 2.32
N TYR A 91 7.30 -14.10 3.48
CA TYR A 91 6.11 -14.62 4.13
C TYR A 91 4.87 -14.33 3.27
N VAL A 92 4.17 -15.39 2.86
CA VAL A 92 2.79 -15.31 2.38
C VAL A 92 1.88 -15.52 3.60
N PRO A 93 0.93 -14.62 3.90
CA PRO A 93 0.00 -14.78 5.01
C PRO A 93 -0.63 -16.18 5.03
N GLY A 94 -0.51 -16.89 6.17
CA GLY A 94 -1.09 -18.24 6.35
C GLY A 94 -0.10 -19.41 6.46
N ARG A 95 1.21 -19.18 6.32
CA ARG A 95 2.25 -20.15 6.73
C ARG A 95 3.45 -19.47 7.37
N PRO A 96 3.76 -19.70 8.66
CA PRO A 96 5.13 -19.56 9.12
C PRO A 96 5.95 -20.63 8.37
N ASP A 97 6.61 -20.25 7.28
CA ASP A 97 7.58 -21.14 6.66
C ASP A 97 8.82 -21.13 7.57
N PRO A 98 9.20 -22.26 8.20
CA PRO A 98 10.46 -22.36 8.94
C PRO A 98 11.71 -22.13 8.06
N ARG A 99 11.53 -21.86 6.76
CA ARG A 99 12.56 -21.52 5.78
C ARG A 99 12.42 -20.10 5.22
N SER A 100 11.64 -19.20 5.83
CA SER A 100 11.66 -17.77 5.48
C SER A 100 13.09 -17.24 5.67
N LEU A 101 13.89 -17.17 4.59
CA LEU A 101 15.30 -16.74 4.63
C LEU A 101 15.45 -15.25 4.93
N VAL A 102 14.35 -14.49 4.84
CA VAL A 102 14.29 -13.10 5.26
C VAL A 102 14.40 -13.03 6.78
N SER A 103 15.64 -12.87 7.24
CA SER A 103 16.02 -12.81 8.65
C SER A 103 16.37 -11.40 9.10
N SER A 104 16.54 -10.47 8.16
CA SER A 104 16.96 -9.10 8.45
C SER A 104 16.07 -8.05 7.79
N LEU A 105 15.98 -6.89 8.43
CA LEU A 105 15.29 -5.73 7.87
C LEU A 105 15.98 -5.22 6.59
N SER A 106 17.30 -5.34 6.48
CA SER A 106 18.05 -4.92 5.29
C SER A 106 17.67 -5.73 4.05
N GLN A 107 17.47 -7.05 4.18
CA GLN A 107 16.95 -7.88 3.09
C GLN A 107 15.55 -7.40 2.67
N VAL A 108 14.69 -7.09 3.64
CA VAL A 108 13.34 -6.57 3.38
C VAL A 108 13.39 -5.29 2.56
N TYR A 109 14.22 -4.33 2.97
CA TYR A 109 14.37 -3.05 2.28
C TYR A 109 14.97 -3.20 0.89
N THR A 110 15.99 -4.06 0.73
CA THR A 110 16.66 -4.26 -0.56
C THR A 110 15.68 -4.80 -1.60
N ALA A 111 14.94 -5.87 -1.28
CA ALA A 111 13.95 -6.40 -2.22
C ALA A 111 12.79 -5.44 -2.44
N SER A 112 12.35 -4.73 -1.37
CA SER A 112 11.29 -3.72 -1.48
C SER A 112 11.68 -2.55 -2.37
N ALA A 113 12.96 -2.14 -2.40
CA ALA A 113 13.43 -1.08 -3.28
C ALA A 113 13.32 -1.48 -4.75
N VAL A 114 13.68 -2.72 -5.08
CA VAL A 114 13.52 -3.29 -6.42
C VAL A 114 12.04 -3.40 -6.79
N ALA A 115 11.24 -4.01 -5.92
CA ALA A 115 9.80 -4.17 -6.14
C ALA A 115 9.09 -2.81 -6.29
N ASN A 116 9.53 -1.78 -5.56
CA ASN A 116 9.00 -0.42 -5.66
C ASN A 116 9.17 0.15 -7.08
N LEU A 117 10.34 -0.04 -7.69
CA LEU A 117 10.58 0.44 -9.06
C LEU A 117 9.67 -0.27 -10.08
N LEU A 118 9.51 -1.58 -9.93
CA LEU A 118 8.66 -2.37 -10.83
C LEU A 118 7.17 -2.06 -10.65
N LEU A 119 6.74 -1.85 -9.39
CA LEU A 119 5.37 -1.51 -9.05
C LEU A 119 5.00 -0.09 -9.48
N LEU A 120 5.95 0.85 -9.43
CA LEU A 120 5.71 2.25 -9.80
C LEU A 120 5.05 2.38 -11.18
N GLU A 121 5.60 1.69 -12.19
CA GLU A 121 5.06 1.73 -13.55
C GLU A 121 3.64 1.17 -13.64
N ARG A 122 3.32 0.15 -12.84
CA ARG A 122 1.97 -0.42 -12.75
C ARG A 122 1.00 0.55 -12.10
N VAL A 123 1.39 1.16 -10.99
CA VAL A 123 0.57 2.15 -10.28
C VAL A 123 0.25 3.35 -11.16
N LYS A 124 1.23 3.85 -11.93
CA LYS A 124 1.00 4.90 -12.94
C LYS A 124 -0.03 4.47 -13.98
N ASN A 125 0.07 3.25 -14.47
CA ASN A 125 -0.87 2.73 -15.45
C ASN A 125 -2.28 2.57 -14.88
N TRP A 126 -2.41 2.00 -13.68
CA TRP A 126 -3.71 1.87 -13.00
C TRP A 126 -4.33 3.25 -12.78
N ALA A 127 -3.56 4.20 -12.25
CA ALA A 127 -4.02 5.58 -12.07
C ALA A 127 -4.48 6.23 -13.37
N ARG A 128 -3.76 6.02 -14.49
CA ARG A 128 -4.15 6.54 -15.80
C ARG A 128 -5.48 5.98 -16.28
N VAL A 129 -5.68 4.66 -16.14
CA VAL A 129 -6.87 3.97 -16.67
C VAL A 129 -8.10 4.22 -15.80
N SER A 130 -7.93 4.39 -14.49
CA SER A 130 -9.04 4.51 -13.55
C SER A 130 -9.20 5.92 -12.96
N SER A 131 -8.73 6.97 -13.63
CA SER A 131 -8.82 8.36 -13.14
C SER A 131 -8.25 8.55 -11.71
N GLY A 132 -7.18 7.83 -11.39
CA GLY A 132 -6.50 7.90 -10.11
C GLY A 132 -5.72 9.20 -9.96
N MET A 133 -5.87 9.82 -8.80
CA MET A 133 -5.15 11.01 -8.38
C MET A 133 -4.00 10.66 -7.45
N VAL A 134 -3.00 11.53 -7.45
CA VAL A 134 -1.80 11.45 -6.61
C VAL A 134 -1.62 12.76 -5.86
N ARG A 135 -0.94 12.70 -4.71
CA ARG A 135 -0.69 13.89 -3.90
C ARG A 135 0.45 14.71 -4.50
N VAL A 136 0.19 15.97 -4.77
CA VAL A 136 1.18 16.97 -5.14
C VAL A 136 1.47 17.83 -3.92
N LEU A 137 2.75 18.03 -3.60
CA LEU A 137 3.16 18.85 -2.46
C LEU A 137 3.16 20.32 -2.88
N ASP A 138 2.49 21.17 -2.09
CA ASP A 138 2.63 22.61 -2.21
C ASP A 138 3.96 23.02 -1.58
N ILE A 139 4.95 23.27 -2.45
CA ILE A 139 6.18 23.92 -2.05
C ILE A 139 5.85 25.41 -2.12
N GLU A 140 5.37 25.98 -1.02
CA GLU A 140 5.37 27.45 -0.94
C GLU A 140 6.83 27.91 -1.05
N PRO A 141 7.17 28.82 -1.99
CA PRO A 141 8.50 29.40 -2.02
C PRO A 141 8.73 30.04 -0.66
N ALA A 142 9.79 29.64 0.03
CA ALA A 142 10.14 30.19 1.34
C ALA A 142 10.14 31.71 1.24
N GLU A 143 9.18 32.38 1.89
CA GLU A 143 9.20 33.84 1.92
C GLU A 143 10.53 34.30 2.54
N PRO A 144 11.20 35.31 1.96
CA PRO A 144 12.45 35.81 2.50
C PRO A 144 12.18 36.32 3.92
N ALA A 145 12.80 35.64 4.89
CA ALA A 145 12.66 35.91 6.32
C ALA A 145 12.83 37.41 6.60
N HIS A 146 11.71 38.11 6.77
CA HIS A 146 11.72 39.44 7.35
C HIS A 146 11.90 39.26 8.85
N GLY A 147 13.02 39.78 9.37
CA GLY A 147 13.52 39.58 10.72
C GLY A 147 12.53 39.98 11.82
N GLY A 148 11.64 39.06 12.17
CA GLY A 148 10.82 39.09 13.37
C GLY A 148 11.21 37.92 14.26
N GLU A 149 11.77 38.22 15.42
CA GLU A 149 11.91 37.28 16.54
C GLU A 149 10.50 36.86 16.97
N GLY A 150 10.01 35.73 16.44
CA GLY A 150 8.66 35.24 16.69
C GLY A 150 8.65 33.72 16.66
N GLU A 151 8.11 33.15 17.74
CA GLU A 151 7.86 31.74 18.05
C GLU A 151 7.89 30.76 16.87
N GLY A 152 8.71 29.71 17.03
CA GLY A 152 8.89 28.64 16.05
C GLY A 152 7.58 27.92 15.73
N VAL A 153 6.90 28.38 14.68
CA VAL A 153 5.88 27.60 13.98
C VAL A 153 6.58 26.38 13.40
N SER A 154 6.20 25.20 13.89
CA SER A 154 6.68 23.91 13.41
C SER A 154 6.51 23.83 11.90
N MET A 155 7.62 23.73 11.17
CA MET A 155 7.72 23.56 9.71
C MET A 155 6.91 22.37 9.15
N ARG A 156 6.28 21.55 10.01
CA ARG A 156 5.43 20.42 9.65
C ARG A 156 3.96 20.80 9.37
N ASP A 157 3.50 21.97 9.80
CA ASP A 157 2.07 22.32 9.73
C ASP A 157 1.62 22.93 8.40
N SER A 158 2.54 23.25 7.48
CA SER A 158 2.24 23.94 6.21
C SER A 158 2.29 23.08 4.94
N ILE A 159 2.56 21.77 5.03
CA ILE A 159 2.51 20.90 3.83
C ILE A 159 1.05 20.50 3.57
N ARG A 160 0.24 21.46 3.12
CA ARG A 160 -0.97 21.16 2.37
C ARG A 160 -0.54 20.56 1.03
N GLY A 161 -1.27 19.54 0.60
CA GLY A 161 -1.04 18.95 -0.71
C GLY A 161 -2.38 18.77 -1.37
N SER A 162 -2.45 19.10 -2.64
CA SER A 162 -3.63 18.87 -3.48
C SER A 162 -3.55 17.48 -4.13
N PHE A 163 -4.71 16.93 -4.49
CA PHE A 163 -4.79 15.73 -5.30
C PHE A 163 -5.00 16.12 -6.75
N VAL A 164 -4.16 15.57 -7.62
CA VAL A 164 -4.15 15.88 -9.06
C VAL A 164 -4.20 14.56 -9.83
N LEU A 165 -4.95 14.54 -10.94
CA LEU A 165 -5.05 13.36 -11.79
C LEU A 165 -3.67 12.96 -12.31
N TRP A 166 -3.35 11.66 -12.31
CA TRP A 166 -2.06 11.19 -12.82
C TRP A 166 -1.82 11.61 -14.28
N SER A 167 -2.87 11.65 -15.10
CA SER A 167 -2.80 12.12 -16.49
C SER A 167 -2.35 13.57 -16.62
N GLU A 168 -2.67 14.44 -15.66
CA GLU A 168 -2.23 15.83 -15.65
C GLU A 168 -0.77 15.93 -15.20
N VAL A 169 -0.40 15.18 -14.16
CA VAL A 169 0.99 15.08 -13.67
C VAL A 169 1.95 14.54 -14.73
N GLU A 170 1.50 13.58 -15.54
CA GLU A 170 2.32 12.99 -16.60
C GLU A 170 2.68 14.00 -17.69
N ASN A 171 1.78 14.95 -17.97
CA ASN A 171 1.93 15.95 -19.01
C ASN A 171 2.63 17.24 -18.53
N ASP A 172 2.76 17.45 -17.23
CA ASP A 172 3.40 18.63 -16.64
C ASP A 172 4.66 18.25 -15.83
N PRO A 173 5.87 18.56 -16.34
CA PRO A 173 7.12 18.32 -15.61
C PRO A 173 7.19 19.00 -14.23
N ALA A 174 6.56 20.16 -14.05
CA ALA A 174 6.56 20.89 -12.79
C ALA A 174 5.71 20.17 -11.73
N LEU A 175 4.53 19.66 -12.11
CA LEU A 175 3.72 18.82 -11.24
C LEU A 175 4.44 17.51 -10.91
N LYS A 176 5.07 16.88 -11.91
CA LYS A 176 5.83 15.64 -11.73
C LYS A 176 6.96 15.79 -10.70
N ALA A 177 7.69 16.91 -10.72
CA ALA A 177 8.75 17.20 -9.75
C ALA A 177 8.22 17.38 -8.31
N ARG A 178 6.96 17.79 -8.15
CA ARG A 178 6.29 18.03 -6.86
C ARG A 178 5.44 16.85 -6.39
N THR A 179 5.31 15.81 -7.21
CA THR A 179 4.46 14.68 -6.90
C THR A 179 5.16 13.74 -5.92
N ALA A 180 4.51 13.48 -4.79
CA ALA A 180 4.96 12.47 -3.84
C ALA A 180 4.48 11.08 -4.27
N MET A 181 5.02 10.55 -5.38
CA MET A 181 4.78 9.15 -5.77
C MET A 181 5.57 8.23 -4.84
N ALA A 182 4.94 7.90 -3.70
CA ALA A 182 5.32 6.85 -2.75
C ALA A 182 6.81 6.79 -2.35
N ALA A 183 7.11 7.30 -1.15
CA ALA A 183 8.34 6.98 -0.47
C ALA A 183 8.25 5.58 0.16
N MET A 184 9.33 4.82 0.07
CA MET A 184 9.50 3.64 0.93
C MET A 184 9.31 4.04 2.40
N LYS A 185 8.72 3.15 3.19
CA LYS A 185 8.55 3.39 4.62
C LYS A 185 9.90 3.72 5.26
N ARG A 186 9.93 4.75 6.11
CA ARG A 186 11.13 5.12 6.86
C ARG A 186 11.55 3.99 7.80
N HIS A 187 12.86 3.75 7.90
CA HIS A 187 13.45 2.71 8.76
C HIS A 187 12.93 2.78 10.20
N SER A 188 12.90 3.98 10.80
CA SER A 188 12.40 4.17 12.16
C SER A 188 10.96 3.70 12.35
N ARG A 189 10.07 3.98 11.39
CA ARG A 189 8.66 3.54 11.41
C ARG A 189 8.53 2.04 11.15
N ALA A 190 9.38 1.47 10.29
CA ALA A 190 9.40 0.03 10.07
C ALA A 190 9.83 -0.72 11.34
N ILE A 191 10.88 -0.24 12.02
CA ILE A 191 11.34 -0.78 13.31
C ILE A 191 10.23 -0.68 14.37
N GLU A 192 9.60 0.49 14.51
CA GLU A 192 8.50 0.68 15.46
C GLU A 192 7.36 -0.33 15.19
N LYS A 193 6.93 -0.46 13.93
CA LYS A 193 5.88 -1.40 13.54
C LYS A 193 6.28 -2.85 13.79
N LEU A 194 7.53 -3.20 13.50
CA LEU A 194 8.10 -4.52 13.70
C LEU A 194 8.03 -4.95 15.18
N TYR A 195 8.42 -4.06 16.09
CA TYR A 195 8.34 -4.32 17.53
C TYR A 195 6.90 -4.35 18.05
N ARG A 196 6.04 -3.44 17.56
CA ARG A 196 4.66 -3.31 18.06
C ARG A 196 3.71 -4.39 17.56
N CYS A 197 3.89 -4.85 16.33
CA CYS A 197 2.88 -5.66 15.61
C CYS A 197 3.38 -7.05 15.21
N TYR A 198 4.69 -7.25 15.06
CA TYR A 198 5.21 -8.44 14.39
C TYR A 198 6.23 -9.22 15.22
N SER A 199 6.32 -8.96 16.53
CA SER A 199 7.21 -9.69 17.44
C SER A 199 8.65 -9.81 16.93
N ASN A 200 9.14 -8.73 16.31
CA ASN A 200 10.47 -8.66 15.71
C ASN A 200 10.73 -9.62 14.53
N GLN A 201 9.69 -10.01 13.77
CA GLN A 201 9.80 -10.83 12.55
C GLN A 201 9.75 -9.96 11.28
N PRO A 202 10.89 -9.66 10.61
CA PRO A 202 10.94 -8.73 9.48
C PRO A 202 10.13 -9.19 8.27
N SER A 203 9.99 -10.50 8.07
CA SER A 203 9.22 -11.09 6.97
C SER A 203 7.74 -10.70 6.96
N HIS A 204 7.19 -10.22 8.09
CA HIS A 204 5.81 -9.77 8.20
C HIS A 204 5.60 -8.29 7.80
N LEU A 205 6.67 -7.55 7.48
CA LEU A 205 6.59 -6.17 7.01
C LEU A 205 6.24 -6.14 5.52
N LEU A 206 4.94 -6.07 5.22
CA LEU A 206 4.40 -6.10 3.85
C LEU A 206 4.20 -4.71 3.22
N ASP A 207 4.49 -3.64 3.97
CA ASP A 207 4.16 -2.26 3.58
C ASP A 207 5.39 -1.36 3.52
N ILE A 208 6.57 -1.92 3.23
CA ILE A 208 7.79 -1.14 3.01
C ILE A 208 7.69 -0.35 1.69
N SER A 209 7.37 -1.01 0.58
CA SER A 209 6.90 -0.34 -0.65
C SER A 209 5.39 -0.21 -0.58
N ARG A 210 4.90 1.04 -0.54
CA ARG A 210 3.48 1.32 -0.42
C ARG A 210 3.06 2.51 -1.27
N TYR A 211 1.94 2.37 -1.97
CA TYR A 211 1.34 3.41 -2.80
C TYR A 211 -0.05 3.77 -2.30
N ALA A 212 -0.46 5.01 -2.55
CA ALA A 212 -1.82 5.46 -2.33
C ALA A 212 -2.33 6.09 -3.62
N LEU A 213 -3.47 5.59 -4.11
CA LEU A 213 -4.23 6.22 -5.19
C LEU A 213 -5.51 6.79 -4.59
N VAL A 214 -5.82 8.03 -4.97
CA VAL A 214 -6.98 8.76 -4.47
C VAL A 214 -7.98 8.96 -5.59
N PHE A 215 -9.27 8.80 -5.28
CA PHE A 215 -10.34 8.85 -6.27
C PHE A 215 -11.42 9.81 -5.82
N LYS A 216 -11.96 10.58 -6.77
CA LYS A 216 -13.06 11.50 -6.49
C LYS A 216 -14.39 10.76 -6.37
N ALA A 217 -14.58 9.72 -7.19
CA ALA A 217 -15.79 8.92 -7.24
C ALA A 217 -15.54 7.45 -6.86
N MET A 218 -16.51 6.82 -6.19
CA MET A 218 -16.46 5.40 -5.81
C MET A 218 -16.36 4.47 -7.03
N LYS A 219 -17.00 4.85 -8.13
CA LYS A 219 -16.97 4.09 -9.39
C LYS A 219 -15.55 3.92 -9.93
N ASP A 220 -14.75 4.98 -9.90
CA ASP A 220 -13.37 4.98 -10.39
C ASP A 220 -12.46 4.11 -9.51
N LEU A 221 -12.68 4.15 -8.18
CA LEU A 221 -12.02 3.25 -7.24
C LEU A 221 -12.35 1.78 -7.54
N CYS A 222 -13.63 1.46 -7.76
CA CYS A 222 -14.06 0.10 -8.09
C CYS A 222 -13.48 -0.37 -9.43
N MET A 223 -13.44 0.52 -10.43
CA MET A 223 -12.76 0.25 -11.69
C MET A 223 -11.28 -0.05 -11.47
N CYS A 224 -10.59 0.72 -10.62
CA CYS A 224 -9.18 0.47 -10.29
C CYS A 224 -8.96 -0.92 -9.67
N VAL A 225 -9.84 -1.38 -8.78
CA VAL A 225 -9.77 -2.75 -8.22
C VAL A 225 -9.87 -3.79 -9.32
N GLY A 226 -10.78 -3.60 -10.28
CA GLY A 226 -10.92 -4.47 -11.45
C GLY A 226 -9.68 -4.47 -12.34
N VAL A 227 -9.10 -3.30 -12.62
CA VAL A 227 -7.87 -3.14 -13.41
C VAL A 227 -6.69 -3.84 -12.74
N ILE A 228 -6.51 -3.68 -11.42
CA ILE A 228 -5.43 -4.35 -10.67
C ILE A 228 -5.63 -5.87 -10.70
N SER A 229 -6.87 -6.33 -10.53
CA SER A 229 -7.20 -7.76 -10.48
C SER A 229 -7.05 -8.45 -11.85
N ALA A 230 -7.14 -7.69 -12.94
CA ALA A 230 -6.96 -8.17 -14.32
C ALA A 230 -5.53 -7.99 -14.86
N ASP A 231 -4.59 -7.41 -14.09
CA ASP A 231 -3.20 -7.22 -14.54
C ASP A 231 -2.37 -8.48 -14.33
N ASP A 232 -2.09 -9.20 -15.41
CA ASP A 232 -1.31 -10.45 -15.43
C ASP A 232 0.12 -10.31 -14.88
N ASN A 233 0.62 -9.09 -14.70
CA ASN A 233 1.96 -8.84 -14.16
C ASN A 233 1.98 -8.69 -12.65
N VAL A 234 0.82 -8.73 -11.99
CA VAL A 234 0.74 -8.72 -10.54
C VAL A 234 -0.08 -9.89 -10.03
N ARG A 235 0.20 -10.30 -8.80
CA ARG A 235 -0.61 -11.28 -8.07
C ARG A 235 -1.12 -10.63 -6.80
N VAL A 236 -2.43 -10.55 -6.66
CA VAL A 236 -3.07 -10.12 -5.41
C VAL A 236 -2.93 -11.23 -4.38
N GLU A 237 -2.38 -10.90 -3.22
CA GLU A 237 -2.20 -11.81 -2.09
C GLU A 237 -3.25 -11.58 -1.00
N ARG A 238 -3.72 -10.34 -0.84
CA ARG A 238 -4.74 -9.98 0.14
C ARG A 238 -5.50 -8.74 -0.29
N LEU A 239 -6.78 -8.69 0.03
CA LEU A 239 -7.61 -7.49 -0.13
C LEU A 239 -8.40 -7.22 1.15
N LYS A 240 -8.25 -6.03 1.72
CA LYS A 240 -9.06 -5.52 2.82
C LYS A 240 -9.98 -4.43 2.30
N ASN A 241 -11.27 -4.72 2.24
CA ASN A 241 -12.27 -3.71 1.93
C ASN A 241 -12.79 -3.12 3.25
N ARG A 242 -12.42 -1.87 3.56
CA ARG A 242 -12.93 -1.14 4.74
C ARG A 242 -14.06 -0.16 4.38
N LEU A 243 -14.43 -0.13 3.09
CA LEU A 243 -15.60 0.57 2.55
C LEU A 243 -16.85 -0.33 2.53
N THR A 244 -16.84 -1.47 3.24
CA THR A 244 -18.05 -2.28 3.44
C THR A 244 -18.85 -1.78 4.63
N HIS A 245 -20.18 -1.92 4.58
CA HIS A 245 -21.07 -1.65 5.71
C HIS A 245 -20.78 -2.53 6.92
N SER A 246 -20.16 -3.70 6.74
CA SER A 246 -19.81 -4.59 7.85
C SER A 246 -18.46 -4.27 8.51
N HIS A 247 -17.74 -3.24 8.04
CA HIS A 247 -16.43 -2.88 8.60
C HIS A 247 -16.61 -2.21 9.96
N ASP A 248 -15.96 -2.74 10.99
CA ASP A 248 -15.94 -2.12 12.32
C ASP A 248 -14.97 -0.92 12.32
N PRO A 249 -15.47 0.33 12.43
CA PRO A 249 -14.62 1.50 12.42
C PRO A 249 -13.65 1.55 13.61
N ASN A 250 -13.91 0.83 14.71
CA ASN A 250 -13.01 0.84 15.87
C ASN A 250 -11.66 0.17 15.58
N GLU A 251 -11.59 -0.72 14.58
CA GLU A 251 -10.33 -1.37 14.18
C GLU A 251 -9.32 -0.39 13.56
N THR A 252 -9.82 0.69 12.97
CA THR A 252 -9.02 1.67 12.22
C THR A 252 -9.16 3.10 12.72
N GLY A 253 -9.91 3.32 13.81
CA GLY A 253 -10.21 4.67 14.30
C GLY A 253 -11.11 5.47 13.35
N GLY A 254 -12.00 4.79 12.63
CA GLY A 254 -12.90 5.36 11.63
C GLY A 254 -12.33 5.38 10.21
N TYR A 255 -11.02 5.23 10.04
CA TYR A 255 -10.39 5.29 8.72
C TYR A 255 -10.86 4.17 7.78
N ARG A 256 -11.15 4.51 6.52
CA ARG A 256 -11.66 3.59 5.49
C ARG A 256 -10.89 3.74 4.17
N ASP A 257 -10.59 2.60 3.55
CA ASP A 257 -9.95 2.46 2.25
C ASP A 257 -10.19 1.04 1.69
N VAL A 258 -9.70 0.80 0.47
CA VAL A 258 -9.42 -0.56 -0.02
C VAL A 258 -7.92 -0.76 -0.03
N LEU A 259 -7.44 -1.69 0.78
CA LEU A 259 -6.02 -2.02 0.87
C LEU A 259 -5.77 -3.35 0.15
N ILE A 260 -4.83 -3.32 -0.80
CA ILE A 260 -4.43 -4.48 -1.58
C ILE A 260 -2.97 -4.79 -1.28
N ASN A 261 -2.68 -5.99 -0.80
CA ASN A 261 -1.32 -6.53 -0.80
C ASN A 261 -1.13 -7.37 -2.05
N LEU A 262 -0.06 -7.09 -2.80
CA LEU A 262 0.22 -7.75 -4.07
C LEU A 262 1.72 -7.93 -4.29
N ARG A 263 2.09 -8.73 -5.27
CA ARG A 263 3.46 -8.90 -5.76
C ARG A 263 3.52 -8.66 -7.25
N VAL A 264 4.66 -8.17 -7.75
CA VAL A 264 4.93 -8.14 -9.20
C VAL A 264 5.48 -9.50 -9.62
N VAL A 265 4.87 -10.14 -10.61
CA VAL A 265 5.15 -11.55 -10.99
C VAL A 265 5.62 -11.70 -12.45
N ASN A 266 6.16 -10.63 -13.04
CA ASN A 266 6.73 -10.67 -14.39
C ASN A 266 8.17 -11.26 -14.41
N LYS A 267 8.69 -11.52 -15.62
CA LYS A 267 10.05 -12.07 -15.82
C LYS A 267 11.14 -11.18 -15.22
N GLU A 268 10.95 -9.87 -15.25
CA GLU A 268 11.90 -8.90 -14.72
C GLU A 268 11.97 -8.99 -13.19
N ALA A 269 10.83 -9.05 -12.50
CA ALA A 269 10.79 -9.27 -11.04
C ALA A 269 11.51 -10.56 -10.64
N GLN A 270 11.33 -11.63 -11.41
CA GLN A 270 12.03 -12.90 -11.20
C GLN A 270 13.55 -12.77 -11.40
N GLN A 271 14.00 -12.09 -12.45
CA GLN A 271 15.42 -11.88 -12.72
C GLN A 271 16.10 -11.04 -11.64
N LEU A 272 15.36 -10.12 -11.03
CA LEU A 272 15.85 -9.24 -9.97
C LEU A 272 15.61 -9.80 -8.55
N GLY A 273 15.01 -10.99 -8.41
CA GLY A 273 14.73 -11.64 -7.12
C GLY A 273 13.69 -10.91 -6.26
N ALA A 274 12.78 -10.15 -6.88
CA ALA A 274 11.75 -9.35 -6.22
C ALA A 274 10.34 -9.94 -6.38
N GLU A 275 10.18 -11.06 -7.08
CA GLU A 275 8.89 -11.67 -7.40
C GLU A 275 8.11 -12.16 -6.17
N LEU A 276 8.82 -12.39 -5.05
CA LEU A 276 8.23 -12.77 -3.78
C LEU A 276 7.95 -11.56 -2.86
N THR A 277 8.43 -10.37 -3.20
CA THR A 277 8.27 -9.19 -2.35
C THR A 277 6.87 -8.61 -2.45
N VAL A 278 6.20 -8.52 -1.30
CA VAL A 278 4.86 -7.94 -1.20
C VAL A 278 4.96 -6.42 -1.09
N CYS A 279 4.08 -5.75 -1.82
CA CYS A 279 3.85 -4.31 -1.74
C CYS A 279 2.41 -4.04 -1.29
N GLU A 280 2.16 -2.83 -0.82
CA GLU A 280 0.84 -2.37 -0.41
C GLU A 280 0.33 -1.27 -1.34
N VAL A 281 -0.92 -1.36 -1.77
CA VAL A 281 -1.62 -0.31 -2.51
C VAL A 281 -2.89 0.03 -1.76
N GLN A 282 -3.02 1.28 -1.35
CA GLN A 282 -4.23 1.82 -0.72
C GLN A 282 -5.01 2.60 -1.76
N LEU A 283 -6.29 2.30 -1.90
CA LEU A 283 -7.23 3.05 -2.73
C LEU A 283 -8.18 3.81 -1.81
N LEU A 284 -8.17 5.14 -1.90
CA LEU A 284 -8.93 6.01 -1.01
C LEU A 284 -9.88 6.90 -1.82
N LEU A 285 -10.98 7.31 -1.21
CA LEU A 285 -11.73 8.46 -1.71
C LEU A 285 -11.06 9.75 -1.26
N GLU A 286 -11.20 10.79 -2.07
CA GLU A 286 -10.62 12.11 -1.83
C GLU A 286 -11.04 12.68 -0.47
N ASP A 287 -12.31 12.56 -0.10
CA ASP A 287 -12.82 13.02 1.19
C ASP A 287 -12.12 12.31 2.37
N PHE A 288 -11.85 11.00 2.25
CA PHE A 288 -11.09 10.25 3.26
C PHE A 288 -9.61 10.66 3.27
N ALA A 289 -9.02 10.88 2.09
CA ALA A 289 -7.62 11.27 1.96
C ALA A 289 -7.35 12.68 2.52
N ASN A 290 -8.32 13.60 2.42
CA ASN A 290 -8.25 14.95 2.98
C ASN A 290 -8.29 14.97 4.52
N VAL A 291 -9.03 14.04 5.13
CA VAL A 291 -9.09 13.90 6.60
C VAL A 291 -7.87 13.16 7.15
N LYS A 292 -7.23 12.32 6.33
CA LYS A 292 -6.02 11.59 6.70
C LYS A 292 -4.88 12.57 7.01
N THR A 293 -4.62 12.78 8.30
CA THR A 293 -3.46 13.54 8.76
C THR A 293 -2.18 12.89 8.23
N ALA A 294 -1.30 13.70 7.65
CA ALA A 294 -0.07 13.21 7.04
C ALA A 294 0.82 12.52 8.10
N GLU A 295 0.99 11.19 8.00
CA GLU A 295 1.95 10.40 8.78
C GLU A 295 3.40 10.54 8.26
#